data_AF-A0A3S1NYG4-F1
#
_entry.id   AF-A0A3S1NYG4-F1
#
_cell.length_a   1.000
_cell.length_b   1.000
_cell.length_c   1.000
_cell.angle_alpha   90.00
_cell.angle_beta   90.00
_cell.angle_gamma   90.00
#
_symmetry.space_group_name_H-M   'P 1'
#
loop_
_entity.id
_entity.type
_entity.pdbx_description
1 polymer ?
#
loop_
_entity_poly.entity_id
_entity_poly.type
_entity_poly.pdbx_seq_one_letter_code
_entity_poly.pdbx_strand_id
1 'polypeptide(L)'
;VLQMILNQPIVAANRAGQYDIVATVIGGGLSGQAGAVRHGISKALTYYEPGLRSVLKKGGFLTRDSRVVERKKYGKAKARRSFQFSKR
;
A
#
# COMPACT_ATOMS: atom_id res chain seq x y z
N VAL A 1 0.20 3.14 14.87
CA VAL A 1 0.96 3.28 13.60
C VAL A 1 0.09 3.08 12.36
N LEU A 2 -0.59 1.93 12.20
CA LEU A 2 -1.37 1.64 10.97
C LEU A 2 -2.52 2.63 10.70
N GLN A 3 -3.14 3.17 11.75
CA GLN A 3 -4.19 4.19 11.65
C GLN A 3 -3.66 5.51 11.05
N MET A 4 -2.40 5.86 11.31
CA MET A 4 -1.78 7.06 10.72
C MET A 4 -1.61 6.92 9.21
N ILE A 5 -1.32 5.71 8.72
CA ILE A 5 -1.15 5.42 7.29
C ILE A 5 -2.46 5.67 6.53
N LEU A 6 -3.60 5.35 7.14
CA LEU A 6 -4.91 5.55 6.53
C LEU A 6 -5.27 7.04 6.40
N ASN A 7 -4.90 7.86 7.39
CA ASN A 7 -5.25 9.28 7.43
C ASN A 7 -4.33 10.17 6.58
N GLN A 8 -3.13 9.69 6.23
CA GLN A 8 -2.15 10.43 5.40
C GLN A 8 -2.73 11.13 4.16
N PRO A 9 -3.50 10.46 3.26
CA PRO A 9 -4.02 11.11 2.06
C PRO A 9 -5.07 12.19 2.36
N ILE A 10 -5.84 12.03 3.44
CA ILE A 10 -6.88 12.99 3.85
C ILE A 10 -6.23 14.25 4.42
N VAL A 11 -5.20 14.06 5.25
CA VAL A 11 -4.40 15.16 5.80
C VAL A 11 -3.65 15.88 4.68
N ALA A 12 -3.04 15.15 3.74
CA ALA A 12 -2.35 15.74 2.60
C ALA A 12 -3.30 16.55 1.68
N ALA A 13 -4.56 16.16 1.59
CA ALA A 13 -5.59 16.89 0.85
C ALA A 13 -6.22 18.05 1.64
N ASN A 14 -5.86 18.26 2.91
CA ASN A 14 -6.49 19.24 3.81
C ASN A 14 -8.03 19.07 3.93
N ARG A 15 -8.52 17.82 3.91
CA ARG A 15 -9.95 17.48 4.01
C ARG A 15 -10.28 16.66 5.26
N ALA A 16 -9.50 16.82 6.32
CA ALA A 16 -9.72 16.11 7.57
C ALA A 16 -11.12 16.43 8.14
N GLY A 17 -11.87 15.39 8.52
CA GLY A 17 -13.20 15.52 9.11
C GLY A 17 -14.34 15.85 8.14
N GLN A 18 -14.07 15.91 6.82
CA GLN A 18 -15.11 16.25 5.82
C GLN A 18 -15.81 15.03 5.22
N TYR A 19 -15.24 13.83 5.40
CA TYR A 19 -15.69 12.62 4.73
C TYR A 19 -15.76 11.44 5.69
N ASP A 20 -16.87 10.72 5.65
CA ASP A 20 -17.01 9.40 6.25
C ASP A 20 -16.58 8.32 5.23
N ILE A 21 -15.70 7.42 5.66
CA ILE A 21 -15.10 6.41 4.79
C ILE A 21 -15.49 5.03 5.29
N VAL A 22 -16.29 4.33 4.49
CA VAL A 22 -16.62 2.92 4.71
C VAL A 22 -15.86 2.08 3.68
N ALA A 23 -15.03 1.15 4.15
CA ALA A 23 -14.22 0.29 3.29
C ALA A 23 -14.33 -1.16 3.74
N THR A 24 -14.56 -2.06 2.78
CA THR A 24 -14.51 -3.51 3.00
C THR A 24 -13.18 -4.04 2.45
N VAL A 25 -12.45 -4.81 3.26
CA VAL A 25 -11.17 -5.42 2.88
C VAL A 25 -11.18 -6.92 3.15
N ILE A 26 -10.61 -7.69 2.22
CA ILE A 26 -10.52 -9.14 2.30
C ILE A 26 -9.12 -9.58 1.88
N GLY A 27 -8.55 -10.55 2.59
CA GLY A 27 -7.24 -11.16 2.29
C GLY A 27 -6.04 -10.36 2.80
N GLY A 28 -4.85 -10.93 2.64
CA GLY A 28 -3.58 -10.34 3.10
C GLY A 28 -3.45 -10.32 4.64
N GLY A 29 -2.80 -9.28 5.16
CA GLY A 29 -2.67 -9.01 6.59
C GLY A 29 -2.82 -7.52 6.89
N LEU A 30 -2.87 -7.15 8.18
CA LEU A 30 -3.23 -5.80 8.64
C LEU A 30 -2.45 -4.66 7.96
N SER A 31 -1.13 -4.82 7.80
CA SER A 31 -0.29 -3.81 7.14
C SER A 31 -0.56 -3.69 5.64
N GLY A 32 -0.77 -4.82 4.95
CA GLY A 32 -1.11 -4.84 3.52
C GLY A 32 -2.49 -4.26 3.25
N GLN A 33 -3.46 -4.56 4.12
CA GLN A 33 -4.80 -3.99 4.07
C GLN A 33 -4.76 -2.47 4.28
N ALA A 34 -4.01 -1.98 5.28
CA ALA A 34 -3.86 -0.54 5.50
C ALA A 34 -3.29 0.19 4.27
N GLY A 35 -2.28 -0.40 3.62
CA GLY A 35 -1.74 0.14 2.37
C GLY A 35 -2.75 0.14 1.21
N ALA A 36 -3.57 -0.91 1.10
CA ALA A 36 -4.61 -1.03 0.09
C ALA A 36 -5.73 0.01 0.28
N VAL A 37 -6.23 0.18 1.51
CA VAL A 37 -7.25 1.17 1.84
C VAL A 37 -6.73 2.58 1.59
N ARG A 38 -5.49 2.90 2.01
CA ARG A 38 -4.85 4.20 1.72
C ARG A 38 -4.85 4.52 0.23
N HIS A 39 -4.49 3.55 -0.61
CA HIS A 39 -4.49 3.72 -2.06
C HIS A 39 -5.91 3.90 -2.62
N GLY A 40 -6.88 3.16 -2.09
CA GLY A 40 -8.30 3.31 -2.42
C GLY A 40 -8.85 4.69 -2.11
N ILE A 41 -8.62 5.19 -0.89
CA ILE A 41 -9.01 6.55 -0.46
C ILE A 41 -8.41 7.61 -1.39
N SER A 42 -7.13 7.46 -1.73
CA SER A 42 -6.45 8.42 -2.61
C SER A 42 -7.07 8.46 -4.01
N LYS A 43 -7.47 7.30 -4.55
CA LYS A 43 -8.20 7.25 -5.82
C LYS A 43 -9.59 7.86 -5.70
N ALA A 44 -10.35 7.53 -4.66
CA ALA A 44 -11.67 8.09 -4.42
C ALA A 44 -11.63 9.63 -4.36
N LEU A 45 -10.67 10.21 -3.63
CA LEU A 45 -10.47 11.66 -3.57
C LEU A 45 -10.18 12.27 -4.95
N THR A 46 -9.38 11.60 -5.80
CA THR A 46 -9.13 12.11 -7.16
C THR A 46 -10.33 12.05 -8.09
N TYR A 47 -11.27 11.12 -7.87
CA TYR A 47 -12.50 11.05 -8.65
C TYR A 47 -13.52 12.10 -8.19
N TYR A 48 -13.56 12.37 -6.89
CA TYR A 48 -14.44 13.40 -6.32
C TYR A 48 -13.96 14.82 -6.66
N GLU A 49 -12.68 15.12 -6.44
CA GLU A 49 -12.06 16.41 -6.74
C GLU A 49 -10.79 16.20 -7.61
N PRO A 50 -10.89 16.32 -8.95
CA PRO A 50 -9.75 16.12 -9.85
C PRO A 50 -8.55 17.04 -9.56
N GLY A 51 -8.76 18.22 -8.97
CA GLY A 51 -7.72 19.17 -8.58
C GLY A 51 -6.73 18.62 -7.53
N LEU A 52 -7.18 17.69 -6.68
CA LEU A 52 -6.35 17.08 -5.63
C LEU A 52 -5.31 16.10 -6.18
N ARG A 53 -5.42 15.69 -7.45
CA ARG A 53 -4.49 14.73 -8.07
C ARG A 53 -3.03 15.20 -8.02
N SER A 54 -2.77 16.49 -8.19
CA SER A 54 -1.41 17.04 -8.19
C SER A 54 -0.73 16.85 -6.82
N VAL A 55 -1.45 17.16 -5.73
CA VAL A 55 -0.98 17.02 -4.35
C VAL A 55 -0.81 15.55 -3.98
N LEU A 56 -1.81 14.71 -4.29
CA LEU A 56 -1.77 13.28 -3.98
C LEU A 56 -0.70 12.52 -4.78
N LYS A 57 -0.41 12.96 -6.01
CA LYS A 57 0.68 12.40 -6.83
C LYS A 57 2.04 12.78 -6.26
N LYS A 58 2.23 14.04 -5.84
CA LYS A 58 3.46 14.50 -5.17
C LYS A 58 3.71 13.75 -3.86
N GLY A 59 2.65 13.44 -3.11
CA GLY A 59 2.73 12.62 -1.89
C GLY A 59 2.93 11.11 -2.12
N GLY A 60 2.97 10.65 -3.38
CA GLY A 60 3.22 9.24 -3.71
C GLY A 60 2.06 8.28 -3.42
N PHE A 61 0.86 8.77 -3.09
CA PHE A 61 -0.26 7.92 -2.68
C PHE A 61 -0.99 7.22 -3.84
N LEU A 62 -0.81 7.72 -5.06
CA LEU A 62 -1.44 7.18 -6.27
C LEU A 62 -0.67 6.01 -6.90
N THR A 63 0.54 5.73 -6.46
CA THR A 63 1.34 4.61 -6.99
C THR A 63 1.01 3.34 -6.24
N ARG A 64 0.64 2.28 -6.96
CA ARG A 64 0.47 0.95 -6.39
C ARG A 64 1.84 0.38 -6.02
N ASP A 65 1.97 -0.17 -4.82
CA ASP A 65 3.13 -0.99 -4.47
C ASP A 65 3.08 -2.31 -5.24
N SER A 66 4.01 -2.48 -6.18
CA SER A 66 4.12 -3.66 -7.04
C SER A 66 4.90 -4.81 -6.39
N ARG A 67 5.50 -4.59 -5.22
CA ARG A 67 6.28 -5.61 -4.52
C ARG A 67 5.37 -6.76 -4.12
N VAL A 68 5.81 -7.96 -4.46
CA VAL A 68 5.13 -9.21 -4.13
C VAL A 68 6.15 -10.21 -3.59
N VAL A 69 5.66 -11.23 -2.88
CA VAL A 69 6.53 -12.30 -2.41
C VAL A 69 7.13 -13.03 -3.60
N GLU A 70 8.46 -13.10 -3.64
CA GLU A 70 9.16 -13.79 -4.70
C GLU A 70 8.84 -15.29 -4.68
N ARG A 71 8.64 -15.85 -5.88
CA ARG A 71 8.50 -17.29 -6.07
C ARG A 71 9.69 -18.05 -5.47
N LYS A 72 9.41 -19.19 -4.84
CA LYS A 72 10.44 -20.17 -4.44
C LYS A 72 11.11 -20.76 -5.68
N LYS A 73 12.43 -20.60 -5.79
CA LYS A 73 13.26 -21.21 -6.84
C LYS A 73 13.61 -22.66 -6.45
N TYR A 74 13.72 -23.55 -7.44
CA TYR A 74 14.16 -24.92 -7.22
C TYR A 74 15.63 -24.95 -6.74
N GLY A 75 16.00 -26.00 -6.00
CA GLY A 75 17.35 -26.12 -5.43
C GLY A 75 17.67 -25.11 -4.31
N LYS A 76 16.68 -24.33 -3.83
CA LYS A 76 16.85 -23.35 -2.74
C LYS A 76 15.90 -23.63 -1.58
N ALA A 77 16.36 -23.31 -0.37
CA ALA A 77 15.58 -23.46 0.86
C ALA A 77 14.39 -22.49 0.93
N LYS A 78 14.56 -21.26 0.43
CA LYS A 78 13.50 -20.24 0.28
C LYS A 78 13.67 -19.51 -1.07
N ALA A 79 12.96 -18.40 -1.30
CA ALA A 79 13.04 -17.62 -2.54
C ALA A 79 14.49 -17.37 -3.03
N ARG A 80 15.38 -16.92 -2.13
CA ARG A 80 16.80 -16.64 -2.44
C ARG A 80 17.81 -17.46 -1.65
N ARG A 81 17.43 -17.96 -0.46
CA ARG A 81 18.31 -18.68 0.48
C ARG A 81 18.77 -20.03 -0.10
N SER A 82 20.07 -20.17 -0.35
CA SER A 82 20.70 -21.44 -0.69
C SER A 82 20.90 -22.32 0.54
N PHE A 83 21.09 -23.62 0.31
CA PHE A 83 21.61 -24.51 1.33
C PHE A 83 23.10 -24.20 1.58
N GLN A 84 23.60 -24.59 2.75
CA GLN A 84 25.03 -24.56 3.02
C GLN A 84 25.73 -25.51 2.04
N PHE A 85 26.80 -25.05 1.40
CA PHE A 85 27.57 -25.83 0.44
C PHE A 85 28.97 -26.06 1.01
N SER A 86 29.39 -27.33 1.10
CA SER A 86 30.81 -27.67 1.33
C SER A 86 31.43 -28.06 -0.01
N LYS A 87 32.64 -27.53 -0.26
CA LYS A 87 33.42 -27.83 -1.47
C LYS A 87 34.37 -29.02 -1.29
N ARG A 88 34.49 -29.53 -0.05
CA ARG A 88 35.36 -30.64 0.33
C ARG A 88 34.65 -31.49 1.37
#